data_AF-A0A950BMY4-F1
#
_entry.id   AF-A0A950BMY4-F1
#
_cell.length_a   1.000
_cell.length_b   1.000
_cell.length_c   1.000
_cell.angle_alpha   90.00
_cell.angle_beta   90.00
_cell.angle_gamma   90.00
#
_symmetry.space_group_name_H-M   'P 1'
#
loop_
_entity.id
_entity.type
_entity.pdbx_description
1 polymer ?
#
loop_
_entity_poly.entity_id
_entity_poly.type
_entity_poly.pdbx_seq_one_letter_code
_entity_poly.pdbx_strand_id
1 'polypeptide(L)'
;MSHLPGRHQMELHLTFCQGVMTGEGRDRIGSFLIRGRYQVEDGQCWWTKRYIGKHDVSYRGYNEGKGIWGLWEIPPSWKGGFHIWPEAMGDPTQQKLAEGVEMETEAEDDMAVEAGAQVDEHAAA
;
A
#
# COMPACT_ATOMS: atom_id res chain seq x y z
N MET A 1 0.06 14.75 -2.66
CA MET A 1 -0.05 13.55 -3.52
C MET A 1 -0.64 12.42 -2.69
N SER A 2 -1.91 12.09 -2.90
CA SER A 2 -2.61 11.03 -2.18
C SER A 2 -2.00 9.67 -2.51
N HIS A 3 -1.61 8.92 -1.47
CA HIS A 3 -1.11 7.55 -1.60
C HIS A 3 -2.28 6.62 -1.35
N LEU A 4 -3.11 6.37 -2.36
CA LEU A 4 -4.25 5.47 -2.22
C LEU A 4 -3.76 4.09 -1.70
N PRO A 5 -4.27 3.62 -0.55
CA PRO A 5 -3.99 2.28 -0.07
C PRO A 5 -4.51 1.28 -1.11
N GLY A 6 -3.75 0.22 -1.38
CA GLY A 6 -4.09 -0.74 -2.41
C GLY A 6 -2.88 -1.55 -2.87
N ARG A 7 -3.13 -2.56 -3.71
CA ARG A 7 -2.07 -3.35 -4.37
C ARG A 7 -1.55 -2.55 -5.57
N HIS A 8 -0.24 -2.39 -5.65
CA HIS A 8 0.43 -1.66 -6.73
C HIS A 8 1.48 -2.56 -7.35
N GLN A 9 1.82 -2.30 -8.62
CA GLN A 9 2.93 -3.00 -9.27
C GLN A 9 4.24 -2.69 -8.54
N MET A 10 5.07 -3.73 -8.36
CA MET A 10 6.35 -3.65 -7.69
C MET A 10 7.35 -4.49 -8.45
N GLU A 11 8.48 -3.90 -8.81
CA GLU A 11 9.67 -4.63 -9.24
C GLU A 11 10.38 -5.14 -8.00
N LEU A 12 10.77 -6.42 -7.99
CA LEU A 12 11.40 -7.04 -6.84
C LEU A 12 12.40 -8.11 -7.29
N HIS A 13 13.66 -7.92 -6.91
CA HIS A 13 14.69 -8.95 -7.02
C HIS A 13 15.16 -9.34 -5.62
N LEU A 14 15.15 -10.64 -5.34
CA LEU A 14 15.64 -11.22 -4.09
C LEU A 14 16.75 -12.22 -4.37
N THR A 15 17.85 -12.09 -3.64
CA THR A 15 18.99 -13.02 -3.65
C THR A 15 19.09 -13.71 -2.29
N PHE A 16 19.19 -15.03 -2.33
CA PHE A 16 19.31 -15.89 -1.16
C PHE A 16 20.67 -16.57 -1.18
N CYS A 17 21.46 -16.40 -0.13
CA CYS A 17 22.76 -17.04 -0.01
C CYS A 17 23.09 -17.27 1.46
N GLN A 18 23.41 -18.52 1.83
CA GLN A 18 23.92 -18.87 3.16
C GLN A 18 23.09 -18.30 4.33
N GLY A 19 21.76 -18.40 4.25
CA GLY A 19 20.84 -17.90 5.28
C GLY A 19 20.65 -16.37 5.29
N VAL A 20 21.26 -15.66 4.34
CA VAL A 20 21.10 -14.22 4.15
C VAL A 20 20.20 -13.94 2.96
N MET A 21 19.23 -13.05 3.17
CA MET A 21 18.37 -12.50 2.12
C MET A 21 18.81 -11.06 1.83
N THR A 22 19.05 -10.76 0.56
CA THR A 22 19.26 -9.40 0.07
C THR A 22 18.34 -9.14 -1.10
N GLY A 23 18.11 -7.89 -1.43
CA GLY A 23 17.31 -7.57 -2.60
C GLY A 23 17.18 -6.09 -2.84
N GLU A 24 16.53 -5.77 -3.95
CA GLU A 24 16.28 -4.43 -4.40
C GLU A 24 15.02 -4.39 -5.25
N GLY A 25 14.52 -3.18 -5.49
CA GLY A 25 13.36 -2.98 -6.31
C GLY A 25 12.84 -1.56 -6.28
N ARG A 26 11.69 -1.37 -6.89
CA ARG A 26 10.99 -0.09 -6.98
C ARG A 26 9.49 -0.30 -7.05
N ASP A 27 8.76 0.61 -6.43
CA ASP A 27 7.33 0.77 -6.61
C ASP A 27 6.96 2.27 -6.60
N ARG A 28 5.66 2.59 -6.54
CA ARG A 28 5.16 3.98 -6.52
C ARG A 28 5.65 4.82 -5.34
N ILE A 29 6.10 4.20 -4.24
CA ILE A 29 6.67 4.91 -3.09
C ILE A 29 8.12 5.29 -3.42
N GLY A 30 8.87 4.44 -4.12
CA GLY A 30 10.20 4.74 -4.63
C GLY A 30 11.10 3.50 -4.67
N SER A 31 12.38 3.73 -4.94
CA SER A 31 13.40 2.67 -4.88
C SER A 31 13.65 2.22 -3.44
N PHE A 32 13.94 0.93 -3.27
CA PHE A 32 14.18 0.33 -1.96
C PHE A 32 15.26 -0.75 -2.01
N LEU A 33 15.83 -1.03 -0.84
CA LEU A 33 16.74 -2.14 -0.59
C LEU A 33 16.14 -3.09 0.43
N ILE A 34 16.47 -4.37 0.32
CA ILE A 34 16.05 -5.43 1.24
C ILE A 34 17.29 -6.05 1.88
N ARG A 35 17.21 -6.26 3.20
CA ARG A 35 18.18 -7.06 3.94
C ARG A 35 17.50 -7.85 5.04
N GLY A 36 17.82 -9.13 5.14
CA GLY A 36 17.21 -10.04 6.09
C GLY A 36 17.90 -11.39 6.16
N ARG A 37 17.16 -12.36 6.69
CA ARG A 37 17.61 -13.74 6.83
C ARG A 37 16.48 -14.71 6.51
N TYR A 38 16.88 -15.94 6.22
CA TYR A 38 15.97 -17.06 6.04
C TYR A 38 16.57 -18.32 6.66
N GLN A 39 15.69 -19.25 7.03
CA GLN A 39 16.00 -20.58 7.53
C GLN A 39 15.37 -21.61 6.59
N VAL A 40 16.11 -22.68 6.29
CA VAL A 40 15.65 -23.72 5.36
C VAL A 40 14.90 -24.80 6.12
N GLU A 41 15.23 -25.00 7.40
CA GLU A 41 14.70 -26.03 8.27
C GLU A 41 13.19 -25.92 8.47
N ASP A 42 12.69 -24.69 8.64
CA ASP A 42 11.28 -24.38 8.90
C ASP A 42 10.68 -23.35 7.93
N GLY A 43 11.47 -22.93 6.93
CA GLY A 43 11.06 -21.96 5.92
C GLY A 43 10.93 -20.52 6.42
N GLN A 44 11.29 -20.21 7.68
CA GLN A 44 11.14 -18.86 8.22
C GLN A 44 11.98 -17.84 7.46
N CYS A 45 11.40 -16.67 7.19
CA CYS A 45 12.06 -15.54 6.57
C CYS A 45 11.71 -14.26 7.32
N TRP A 46 12.68 -13.38 7.52
CA TRP A 46 12.44 -12.04 8.06
C TRP A 46 13.42 -11.03 7.47
N TRP A 47 12.91 -9.87 7.09
CA TRP A 47 13.72 -8.84 6.45
C TRP A 47 13.16 -7.44 6.68
N THR A 48 14.00 -6.45 6.40
CA THR A 48 13.60 -5.05 6.35
C THR A 48 13.68 -4.59 4.90
N LYS A 49 12.59 -3.97 4.41
CA LYS A 49 12.56 -3.18 3.18
C LYS A 49 12.77 -1.72 3.55
N ARG A 50 13.88 -1.12 3.11
CA ARG A 50 14.22 0.28 3.37
C ARG A 50 14.03 1.10 2.10
N TYR A 51 13.06 2.00 2.11
CA TYR A 51 12.92 3.00 1.05
C TYR A 51 14.01 4.06 1.20
N ILE A 52 14.73 4.36 0.11
CA ILE A 52 15.86 5.28 0.14
C ILE A 52 15.40 6.69 0.56
N GLY A 53 15.99 7.20 1.65
CA GLY A 53 15.66 8.51 2.21
C GLY A 53 14.27 8.62 2.84
N LYS A 54 13.59 7.50 3.10
CA LYS A 54 12.21 7.49 3.64
C LYS A 54 12.12 6.60 4.89
N HIS A 55 11.26 5.58 4.86
CA HIS A 55 10.92 4.74 5.99
C HIS A 55 11.24 3.27 5.72
N ASP A 56 11.14 2.48 6.78
CA ASP A 56 11.29 1.04 6.74
C ASP A 56 9.96 0.32 6.84
N VAL A 57 9.94 -0.86 6.27
CA VAL A 57 8.87 -1.83 6.42
C VAL A 57 9.51 -3.14 6.89
N SER A 58 9.06 -3.66 8.02
CA SER A 58 9.51 -4.94 8.54
C SER A 58 8.63 -6.05 8.00
N TYR A 59 9.24 -7.16 7.58
CA TYR A 59 8.56 -8.33 7.04
C TYR A 59 8.93 -9.57 7.84
N ARG A 60 7.93 -10.42 8.10
CA ARG A 60 8.10 -11.76 8.66
C ARG A 60 7.17 -12.72 7.92
N GLY A 61 7.68 -13.89 7.56
CA GLY A 61 6.90 -14.86 6.79
C GLY A 61 7.56 -16.22 6.68
N TYR A 62 6.97 -17.06 5.84
CA TYR A 62 7.35 -18.46 5.63
C TYR A 62 7.42 -18.77 4.15
N ASN A 63 8.39 -19.59 3.76
CA ASN A 63 8.53 -20.16 2.42
C ASN A 63 8.20 -21.65 2.45
N GLU A 64 7.07 -22.03 1.84
CA GLU A 64 6.60 -23.42 1.76
C GLU A 64 6.73 -24.00 0.33
N GLY A 65 7.61 -23.42 -0.49
CA GLY A 65 7.92 -23.91 -1.83
C GLY A 65 7.06 -23.31 -2.96
N LYS A 66 6.07 -22.48 -2.65
CA LYS A 66 5.22 -21.78 -3.64
C LYS A 66 5.31 -20.26 -3.57
N GLY A 67 6.35 -19.75 -2.91
CA GLY A 67 6.49 -18.33 -2.61
C GLY A 67 6.63 -18.10 -1.11
N ILE A 68 6.70 -16.83 -0.74
CA ILE A 68 6.83 -16.38 0.64
C ILE A 68 5.56 -15.61 1.01
N TRP A 69 4.91 -16.01 2.10
CA TRP A 69 3.73 -15.34 2.63
C TRP A 69 3.94 -14.96 4.09
N GLY A 70 3.22 -13.95 4.56
CA GLY A 70 3.35 -13.50 5.94
C GLY A 70 2.79 -12.12 6.19
N LEU A 71 3.40 -11.40 7.13
CA LEU A 71 2.98 -10.08 7.57
C LEU A 71 4.07 -9.03 7.33
N TRP A 72 3.64 -7.84 6.92
CA TRP A 72 4.45 -6.64 6.96
C TRP A 72 3.94 -5.69 8.05
N GLU A 73 4.83 -4.86 8.58
CA GLU A 73 4.52 -3.84 9.57
C GLU A 73 5.34 -2.55 9.34
N ILE A 74 4.70 -1.41 9.57
CA ILE A 74 5.32 -0.10 9.76
C ILE A 74 4.81 0.42 11.10
N PRO A 75 5.63 0.38 12.16
CA PRO A 75 5.21 0.81 13.48
C PRO A 75 4.74 2.28 13.49
N PRO A 76 3.76 2.64 14.34
CA PRO A 76 3.06 1.76 15.30
C PRO A 76 1.74 1.16 14.76
N SER A 77 1.23 1.65 13.62
CA SER A 77 -0.19 1.48 13.28
C SER A 77 -0.46 0.66 12.03
N TRP A 78 0.53 0.45 11.17
CA TRP A 78 0.30 -0.09 9.83
C TRP A 78 0.83 -1.51 9.76
N LYS A 79 -0.02 -2.42 9.30
CA LYS A 79 0.34 -3.82 9.10
C LYS A 79 -0.58 -4.45 8.07
N GLY A 80 -0.15 -5.54 7.46
CA GLY A 80 -0.97 -6.29 6.54
C GLY A 80 -0.35 -7.61 6.13
N GLY A 81 -1.14 -8.44 5.45
CA GLY A 81 -0.66 -9.65 4.82
C GLY A 81 0.12 -9.35 3.54
N PHE A 82 1.03 -10.25 3.18
CA PHE A 82 1.64 -10.29 1.85
C PHE A 82 1.78 -11.72 1.36
N HIS A 83 1.88 -11.85 0.04
CA HIS A 83 2.30 -13.08 -0.63
C HIS A 83 3.14 -12.66 -1.84
N ILE A 84 4.36 -13.19 -1.95
CA ILE A 84 5.25 -13.00 -3.09
C ILE A 84 5.62 -14.36 -3.67
N TRP A 85 5.71 -14.46 -4.98
CA TRP A 85 6.03 -15.71 -5.68
C TRP A 85 6.96 -15.42 -6.87
N PRO A 86 7.83 -16.38 -7.24
CA PRO A 86 8.61 -16.32 -8.48
C PRO A 86 7.75 -16.03 -9.71
N GLU A 87 8.19 -15.09 -10.55
CA GLU A 87 7.50 -14.73 -11.80
C GLU A 87 7.24 -15.94 -12.70
N ALA A 88 8.19 -16.89 -12.74
CA ALA A 88 8.09 -18.10 -13.54
C ALA A 88 6.94 -19.05 -13.14
N MET A 89 6.32 -18.90 -11.96
CA MET A 89 5.18 -19.71 -11.54
C MET A 89 3.82 -19.19 -12.03
N GLY A 90 3.77 -18.00 -12.63
CA GLY A 90 2.50 -17.31 -12.92
C GLY A 90 1.80 -16.81 -11.66
N ASP A 91 0.77 -15.97 -11.81
CA ASP A 91 0.01 -15.42 -10.66
C ASP A 91 -0.92 -16.49 -10.04
N PRO A 92 -0.63 -16.99 -8.82
CA PRO A 92 -1.45 -17.99 -8.16
C PRO A 92 -2.75 -17.41 -7.59
N THR A 93 -2.90 -16.08 -7.58
CA THR A 93 -4.08 -15.39 -7.03
C THR A 93 -5.23 -15.24 -8.03
N GLN A 94 -5.04 -15.68 -9.29
CA GLN A 94 -6.06 -15.67 -10.36
C GLN A 94 -6.84 -14.33 -10.47
N GLN A 95 -6.16 -13.20 -10.32
CA GLN A 95 -6.84 -11.91 -10.37
C GLN A 95 -7.12 -11.49 -11.83
N LYS A 96 -8.39 -11.52 -12.23
CA LYS A 96 -8.86 -10.70 -13.35
C LYS A 96 -8.85 -9.25 -12.88
N LEU A 97 -8.19 -8.37 -13.64
CA LEU A 97 -8.37 -6.91 -13.52
C LEU A 97 -9.87 -6.62 -13.61
N ALA A 98 -10.48 -6.19 -12.49
CA ALA A 98 -11.77 -5.52 -12.56
C ALA A 98 -11.49 -4.11 -13.09
N GLU A 99 -11.99 -3.82 -14.29
CA GLU A 99 -12.04 -2.45 -14.82
C GLU A 99 -12.69 -1.54 -13.78
N GLY A 100 -12.08 -0.36 -13.60
CA GLY A 100 -12.37 0.54 -12.49
C GLY A 100 -13.84 0.93 -12.43
N VAL A 101 -14.39 0.96 -11.21
CA VAL A 101 -15.66 1.63 -10.95
C VAL A 101 -15.40 3.13 -11.13
N GLU A 102 -15.91 3.70 -12.22
CA GLU A 102 -16.03 5.14 -12.39
C GLU A 102 -16.96 5.65 -11.29
N MET A 103 -16.39 6.35 -10.31
CA MET A 103 -17.16 6.98 -9.24
C MET A 103 -17.69 8.30 -9.80
N GLU A 104 -18.93 8.28 -10.28
CA GLU A 104 -19.67 9.47 -10.69
C GLU A 104 -19.77 10.43 -9.50
N THR A 105 -19.13 11.60 -9.60
CA THR A 105 -19.27 12.66 -8.60
C THR A 105 -20.58 13.40 -8.85
N GLU A 106 -21.58 13.18 -7.99
CA GLU A 106 -22.77 14.02 -7.92
C GLU A 106 -22.35 15.44 -7.54
N ALA A 107 -22.71 16.41 -8.38
CA ALA A 107 -22.49 17.83 -8.12
C ALA A 107 -23.48 18.31 -7.04
N GLU A 108 -22.95 18.78 -5.92
CA GLU A 108 -23.70 19.50 -4.89
C GLU A 108 -24.03 20.90 -5.43
N ASP A 109 -25.33 21.18 -5.60
CA ASP A 109 -25.87 22.50 -5.98
C ASP A 109 -25.80 23.43 -4.75
N ASP A 110 -25.12 24.55 -4.92
CA ASP A 110 -24.71 25.49 -3.89
C ASP A 110 -25.90 26.32 -3.39
N MET A 111 -25.99 26.48 -2.07
CA MET A 111 -27.07 27.20 -1.40
C MET A 111 -26.94 28.71 -1.61
N ALA A 112 -27.87 29.33 -2.32
CA ALA A 112 -28.02 30.79 -2.31
C ALA A 112 -28.77 31.24 -1.04
N VAL A 113 -28.03 31.73 -0.05
CA VAL A 113 -28.53 32.58 1.05
C VAL A 113 -28.08 34.02 0.81
N GLU A 114 -29.02 34.92 0.56
CA GLU A 114 -28.79 36.36 0.74
C GLU A 114 -30.00 36.96 1.44
N ALA A 115 -29.83 37.23 2.74
CA ALA A 115 -30.73 38.00 3.57
C ALA A 115 -30.16 39.43 3.67
N GLY A 116 -30.88 40.39 3.11
CA GLY A 116 -30.62 41.83 3.28
C GLY A 116 -31.83 42.50 3.91
N ALA A 117 -31.79 42.72 5.22
CA ALA A 117 -32.77 43.48 5.98
C ALA A 117 -32.50 44.99 5.87
N GLN A 118 -33.55 45.81 5.81
CA GLN A 118 -33.64 47.00 6.68
C GLN A 118 -35.10 47.46 6.85
N VAL A 119 -35.46 47.64 8.12
CA VAL A 119 -36.67 48.27 8.66
C VAL A 119 -36.50 49.81 8.67
N ASP A 120 -37.60 50.57 8.53
CA ASP A 120 -37.99 51.59 9.51
C ASP A 120 -39.35 52.27 9.20
N GLU A 121 -39.91 52.77 10.29
CA GLU A 121 -41.30 53.08 10.66
C GLU A 121 -41.73 54.54 10.38
N HIS A 122 -43.03 54.83 10.17
CA HIS A 122 -43.76 55.94 10.83
C HIS A 122 -45.26 56.11 10.44
N ALA A 123 -46.11 55.97 11.46
CA ALA A 123 -47.25 56.81 11.90
C ALA A 123 -48.39 57.33 10.96
N ALA A 124 -49.60 56.88 11.31
CA ALA A 124 -50.85 57.64 11.57
C ALA A 124 -51.33 58.80 10.66
N ALA A 125 -52.53 58.63 10.10
CA ALA A 125 -53.70 59.49 10.29
C ALA A 125 -54.97 58.76 9.82
#